data_AF-A0A356W739-F1
#
_entry.id   AF-A0A356W739-F1
#
_cell.length_a   1.000
_cell.length_b   1.000
_cell.length_c   1.000
_cell.angle_alpha   90.00
_cell.angle_beta   90.00
_cell.angle_gamma   90.00
#
_symmetry.space_group_name_H-M   'P 1'
#
loop_
_entity.id
_entity.type
_entity.pdbx_description
1 polymer ?
#
loop_
_entity_poly.entity_id
_entity_poly.type
_entity_poly.pdbx_seq_one_letter_code
_entity_poly.pdbx_strand_id
1 'polypeptide(L)' 'MFESLDLDLLCETASLENVPTQRMLDGMGFERKGEVESRRPDGSARRSLVWEMTRDAWRARQGAGQP' A
#
# COMPACT_ATOMS: atom_id res chain seq x y z
N MET A 1 -0.37 -10.34 -11.34
CA MET A 1 -0.30 -8.86 -11.28
C MET A 1 1.15 -8.41 -11.15
N PHE A 2 1.86 -8.88 -10.11
CA PHE A 2 3.30 -8.63 -9.98
C PHE A 2 4.10 -9.17 -11.17
N GLU A 3 3.69 -10.33 -11.73
CA GLU A 3 4.34 -10.96 -12.89
C GLU A 3 4.13 -10.17 -14.19
N SER A 4 2.93 -9.62 -14.39
CA SER A 4 2.60 -8.88 -15.61
C SER A 4 3.26 -7.50 -15.66
N LEU A 5 3.61 -6.94 -14.50
CA LEU A 5 4.25 -5.63 -14.35
C LEU A 5 5.75 -5.75 -13.98
N ASP A 6 6.26 -6.97 -13.83
CA ASP A 6 7.58 -7.31 -13.31
C ASP A 6 8.01 -6.48 -12.08
N LEU A 7 7.20 -6.57 -11.03
CA LEU A 7 7.42 -5.88 -9.76
C LEU A 7 7.86 -6.85 -8.67
N ASP A 8 8.69 -6.39 -7.73
CA ASP A 8 8.99 -7.13 -6.49
C ASP A 8 8.23 -6.56 -5.28
N LEU A 9 7.88 -5.26 -5.34
CA LEU A 9 7.25 -4.51 -4.27
C LEU A 9 6.22 -3.53 -4.84
N LEU A 10 5.05 -3.47 -4.21
CA LEU A 10 4.10 -2.38 -4.35
C LEU A 10 4.13 -1.54 -3.08
N CYS A 11 4.19 -0.23 -3.26
CA CYS A 11 4.14 0.73 -2.17
C CYS A 11 3.02 1.72 -2.45
N GLU A 12 2.09 1.83 -1.51
CA GLU A 12 0.94 2.70 -1.60
C GLU A 12 0.95 3.70 -0.46
N THR A 13 0.48 4.92 -0.73
CA THR A 13 0.29 5.93 0.32
C THR A 13 -1.12 6.50 0.26
N ALA A 14 -1.66 6.80 1.43
CA ALA A 14 -2.96 7.45 1.56
C ALA A 14 -2.88 8.55 2.62
N SER A 15 -3.48 9.71 2.33
CA SER A 15 -3.63 10.80 3.29
C SER A 15 -4.28 10.28 4.58
N LEU A 16 -3.95 10.88 5.73
CA LEU A 16 -4.60 10.59 7.01
C LEU A 16 -6.12 10.81 6.97
N GLU A 17 -6.59 11.69 6.09
CA GLU A 17 -8.01 11.99 5.90
C GLU A 17 -8.72 10.99 4.97
N ASN A 18 -7.97 10.25 4.15
CA ASN A 18 -8.55 9.29 3.20
C ASN A 18 -8.74 7.91 3.87
N VAL A 19 -9.62 7.89 4.87
CA VAL A 19 -10.01 6.70 5.64
C VAL A 19 -10.56 5.57 4.74
N PRO A 20 -11.34 5.84 3.67
CA PRO A 20 -11.79 4.77 2.78
C PRO A 20 -10.63 4.00 2.12
N THR A 21 -9.64 4.71 1.58
CA THR A 21 -8.46 4.07 0.98
C THR A 21 -7.62 3.34 2.02
N GLN A 22 -7.46 3.90 3.23
CA GLN A 22 -6.79 3.21 4.35
C GLN A 22 -7.41 1.83 4.61
N ARG A 23 -8.75 1.78 4.75
CA ARG A 23 -9.47 0.53 5.01
C ARG A 23 -9.37 -0.45 3.85
N MET A 24 -9.41 0.05 2.62
CA MET A 24 -9.23 -0.78 1.42
C MET A 24 -7.86 -1.46 1.42
N LEU A 25 -6.78 -0.70 1.68
CA LEU A 25 -5.41 -1.23 1.70
C LEU A 25 -5.21 -2.26 2.82
N ASP A 26 -5.75 -1.99 4.01
CA ASP A 26 -5.74 -2.96 5.12
C ASP A 26 -6.47 -4.25 4.72
N GLY A 27 -7.64 -4.15 4.08
CA GLY A 27 -8.45 -5.30 3.65
C GLY A 27 -7.84 -6.11 2.50
N MET A 28 -7.12 -5.45 1.58
CA MET A 28 -6.36 -6.12 0.52
C MET A 28 -5.15 -6.91 1.07
N GLY A 29 -4.74 -6.59 2.30
CA GLY A 29 -3.66 -7.28 3.02
C GLY A 29 -2.28 -6.76 2.69
N PHE A 30 -2.16 -5.47 2.33
CA PHE A 30 -0.88 -4.80 2.40
C PHE A 30 -0.46 -4.64 3.87
N GLU A 31 0.84 -4.68 4.13
CA GLU A 31 1.41 -4.43 5.45
C GLU A 31 1.53 -2.93 5.70
N ARG A 32 1.02 -2.45 6.83
CA ARG A 32 1.17 -1.05 7.26
C ARG A 32 2.59 -0.81 7.78
N LYS A 33 3.36 0.05 7.13
CA LYS A 33 4.78 0.30 7.45
C LYS A 33 5.01 1.54 8.31
N GLY A 34 4.13 2.53 8.23
CA GLY A 34 4.26 3.77 9.00
C GLY A 34 3.66 4.98 8.29
N GLU A 35 4.32 6.13 8.46
CA GLU A 35 3.89 7.40 7.91
C GLU A 35 5.03 8.12 7.19
N VAL A 36 4.67 8.95 6.22
CA VAL A 36 5.56 9.87 5.51
C VAL A 36 4.92 11.25 5.43
N GLU A 37 5.74 12.30 5.50
CA GLU A 37 5.32 13.67 5.25
C GLU A 37 5.85 14.14 3.89
N SER A 38 4.95 14.53 3.00
CA SER A 38 5.29 15.15 1.72
C SER A 38 5.11 16.67 1.80
N ARG A 39 6.12 17.44 1.41
CA ARG A 39 6.03 18.89 1.29
C ARG A 39 5.74 19.27 -0.16
N ARG A 40 4.69 20.06 -0.38
CA ARG A 40 4.27 20.54 -1.70
C ARG A 40 5.07 21.80 -2.08
N PRO A 41 5.17 22.13 -3.39
CA PRO A 41 5.83 23.35 -3.83
C PRO A 41 5.24 24.65 -3.26
N ASP A 42 3.96 24.63 -2.86
CA ASP A 42 3.27 25.76 -2.20
C ASP A 42 3.64 25.92 -0.71
N GLY A 43 4.52 25.08 -0.17
CA GLY A 43 4.96 25.10 1.22
C GLY A 43 4.07 24.32 2.18
N SER A 44 2.90 23.85 1.75
CA SER A 44 2.05 22.98 2.57
C SER A 44 2.66 21.59 2.74
N ALA A 45 2.36 20.93 3.86
CA ALA A 45 2.78 19.56 4.15
C ALA A 45 1.56 18.65 4.26
N ARG A 46 1.69 17.41 3.78
CA ARG A 46 0.66 16.37 3.94
C ARG A 46 1.31 15.11 4.51
N ARG A 47 0.81 14.65 5.66
CA ARG A 47 1.10 13.32 6.20
C ARG A 47 0.26 12.26 5.49
N SER A 48 0.90 11.15 5.17
CA SER A 48 0.28 9.99 4.55
C SER A 48 0.76 8.75 5.27
N LEU A 49 -0.12 7.76 5.41
CA LEU A 49 0.27 6.42 5.82
C LEU A 49 0.91 5.69 4.64
N VAL A 50 1.77 4.71 4.94
CA VAL A 50 2.53 3.90 3.96
C VAL A 50 2.17 2.43 4.16
N TRP A 51 1.90 1.75 3.05
CA TRP A 51 1.71 0.32 3.01
C TRP A 51 2.57 -0.32 1.93
N GLU A 52 2.97 -1.56 2.18
CA GLU A 52 3.79 -2.34 1.27
C GLU A 52 3.21 -3.73 1.05
N MET A 53 3.39 -4.27 -0.15
CA MET A 53 3.13 -5.68 -0.45
C MET A 53 4.21 -6.20 -1.38
N THR A 54 4.88 -7.26 -0.96
CA THR A 54 5.87 -7.95 -1.79
C THR A 54 5.20 -8.96 -2.71
N ARG A 55 5.89 -9.34 -3.80
CA ARG A 55 5.49 -10.42 -4.70
C ARG A 55 5.20 -11.72 -3.93
N ASP A 56 6.05 -12.06 -2.97
CA ASP A 56 5.93 -13.29 -2.18
C ASP A 56 4.72 -13.25 -1.24
N ALA A 57 4.49 -12.13 -0.56
CA ALA A 57 3.30 -11.95 0.29
C ALA A 57 2.01 -12.03 -0.53
N TRP A 58 2.00 -11.44 -1.74
CA TRP A 58 0.88 -11.56 -2.66
C TRP A 58 0.65 -13.01 -3.10
N ARG A 59 1.69 -13.74 -3.50
CA ARG A 59 1.61 -15.16 -3.91
C ARG A 59 1.10 -16.06 -2.79
N ALA A 60 1.62 -15.90 -1.56
CA ALA A 60 1.18 -16.66 -0.41
C ALA A 60 -0.33 -16.51 -0.16
N ARG A 61 -0.89 -15.32 -0.43
CA ARG A 61 -2.33 -15.03 -0.30
C ARG A 61 -3.16 -15.62 -1.44
N GLN A 62 -2.67 -15.59 -2.67
CA GLN A 62 -3.35 -16.21 -3.81
C GLN A 62 -3.42 -17.74 -3.67
N GLY A 63 -2.37 -18.37 -3.16
CA GLY A 63 -2.33 -19.83 -2.91
C GLY A 63 -3.24 -20.30 -1.78
N ALA A 64 -3.65 -19.41 -0.86
CA ALA A 64 -4.53 -19.71 0.26
C ALA A 64 -6.03 -19.58 -0.08
N GLY A 65 -6.37 -19.20 -1.31
CA GLY A 65 -7.72 -18.86 -1.75
C GLY A 65 -8.35 -19.80 -2.79
N GLN A 66 -7.82 -21.01 -2.99
CA GLN A 66 -8.35 -21.95 -3.99
C GLN A 66 -8.95 -23.21 -3.31
N PRO A 67 -10.28 -23.36 -3.25
CA PRO A 67 -10.90 -24.68 -3.26
C PRO A 67 -10.75 -25.35 -4.64
#